data_AF-A0A0H5RVJ8-F1
#
_entry.id   AF-A0A0H5RVJ8-F1
#
_cell.length_a   1.000
_cell.length_b   1.000
_cell.length_c   1.000
_cell.angle_alpha   90.00
_cell.angle_beta   90.00
_cell.angle_gamma   90.00
#
_symmetry.space_group_name_H-M   'P 1'
#
loop_
_entity.id
_entity.type
_entity.pdbx_description
1 polymer ?
#
loop_
_entity_poly.entity_id
_entity_poly.type
_entity_poly.pdbx_seq_one_letter_code
_entity_poly.pdbx_strand_id
1 'polypeptide(L)'
;MSEDIQTGRDLATGDAGLRRGVMGGGELAAQAIANIAPSAVIAFTAAAIYTTAASGTWVSFALATVVILSVGYCISQFAKRRSSAGSLYSYAATALGPFGAYLTGISLLIGCFGIAAGSLSGSVAYSATLLNQLGIPVHGVGAQIVLAIALGSLATLFTIRGIRLSARVSLVLELISVSIIILLLVITLVHLGSDAFDADQFELSAATPSGIVVGMVLAILGFVGFSSADALAREAKNPYRAVPRAIMWSAAGVGVLYIFAAYTQVAALGPQLGESAQPLDDIATMVGMPTWFNPILNFGIAASFFAVVVAPMNVIGRILYVMGKEGVVPSAIGRTHPTHLTPHRALISVSPLVIAVPVVLYLLGVDAMDVVTWVDTYGTYGYMVAYAAAAIASVVFLRGINARVPLVWPAAVIAVASMAYVFYANVYPVPAYPLNVIPWLFLLTVAAALVWYWVLSRRAPAVIAGIGTSEVETLEGIG
;
A
#
# COMPACT_ATOMS: atom_id res chain seq x y z
N MET A 1 -17.71 -27.30 59.45
CA MET A 1 -17.22 -26.14 60.23
C MET A 1 -15.75 -26.41 60.47
N SER A 2 -14.77 -25.96 59.69
CA SER A 2 -14.58 -24.94 58.63
C SER A 2 -13.35 -25.42 57.83
N GLU A 3 -13.40 -25.69 56.52
CA GLU A 3 -13.25 -24.76 55.39
C GLU A 3 -12.01 -23.83 55.43
N ASP A 4 -11.11 -24.12 54.49
CA ASP A 4 -10.36 -23.23 53.60
C ASP A 4 -9.34 -22.22 54.15
N ILE A 5 -8.07 -22.65 54.11
CA ILE A 5 -6.93 -21.78 53.83
C ILE A 5 -5.99 -22.47 52.82
N GLN A 6 -5.85 -21.82 51.65
CA GLN A 6 -4.74 -21.86 50.70
C GLN A 6 -4.56 -23.08 49.79
N THR A 7 -5.12 -23.01 48.59
CA THR A 7 -4.40 -23.30 47.32
C THR A 7 -5.23 -22.79 46.14
N GLY A 8 -4.75 -21.74 45.47
CA GLY A 8 -5.49 -21.16 44.34
C GLY A 8 -4.93 -19.85 43.82
N ARG A 9 -3.60 -19.71 43.74
CA ARG A 9 -2.97 -18.79 42.78
C ARG A 9 -2.62 -19.65 41.57
N ASP A 10 -3.48 -19.62 40.56
CA ASP A 10 -3.04 -19.77 39.18
C ASP A 10 -3.78 -18.78 38.30
N LEU A 11 -2.97 -17.95 37.65
CA LEU A 11 -3.31 -16.87 36.75
C LEU A 11 -3.74 -17.47 35.41
N ALA A 12 -5.03 -17.47 35.11
CA ALA A 12 -5.50 -17.53 33.73
C ALA A 12 -5.99 -16.13 33.33
N THR A 13 -5.06 -15.24 33.00
CA THR A 13 -5.36 -13.99 32.29
C THR A 13 -5.77 -14.35 30.87
N GLY A 14 -7.05 -14.68 30.68
CA GLY A 14 -7.63 -14.91 29.37
C GLY A 14 -7.50 -13.68 28.48
N ASP A 15 -6.92 -13.89 27.30
CA ASP A 15 -6.73 -12.86 26.27
C ASP A 15 -8.10 -12.24 25.89
N ALA A 16 -8.22 -10.92 26.07
CA ALA A 16 -9.47 -10.20 25.83
C ALA A 16 -9.89 -10.17 24.34
N GLY A 17 -9.01 -10.63 23.44
CA GLY A 17 -9.29 -10.78 22.02
C GLY A 17 -9.63 -9.47 21.28
N LEU A 18 -9.69 -9.53 19.96
CA LEU A 18 -10.19 -8.40 19.15
C LEU A 18 -11.72 -8.34 19.22
N ARG A 19 -12.28 -7.11 19.19
CA ARG A 19 -13.74 -6.91 19.18
C ARG A 19 -14.35 -7.60 17.96
N ARG A 20 -15.35 -8.45 18.16
CA ARG A 20 -16.02 -9.20 17.09
C ARG A 20 -17.30 -8.51 16.64
N GLY A 21 -17.56 -8.50 15.33
CA GLY A 21 -18.84 -8.11 14.76
C GLY A 21 -19.25 -6.64 14.95
N VAL A 22 -18.28 -5.73 15.05
CA VAL A 22 -18.55 -4.30 15.26
C VAL A 22 -18.64 -3.52 13.95
N MET A 23 -18.00 -3.98 12.86
CA MET A 23 -17.94 -3.26 11.58
C MET A 23 -18.89 -3.82 10.52
N GLY A 24 -19.63 -2.92 9.87
CA GLY A 24 -20.41 -3.22 8.66
C GLY A 24 -19.52 -3.37 7.42
N GLY A 25 -20.09 -3.89 6.32
CA GLY A 25 -19.35 -4.05 5.06
C GLY A 25 -18.94 -2.72 4.40
N GLY A 26 -19.77 -1.68 4.55
CA GLY A 26 -19.46 -0.33 4.06
C GLY A 26 -18.33 0.35 4.84
N GLU A 27 -18.36 0.24 6.17
CA GLU A 27 -17.28 0.74 7.04
C GLU A 27 -15.96 0.03 6.76
N LEU A 28 -16.00 -1.28 6.52
CA LEU A 28 -14.85 -2.08 6.13
C LEU A 28 -14.26 -1.64 4.78
N ALA A 29 -15.13 -1.36 3.80
CA ALA A 29 -14.72 -0.83 2.51
C ALA A 29 -14.12 0.57 2.65
N ALA A 30 -14.76 1.46 3.41
CA ALA A 30 -14.26 2.81 3.68
C ALA A 30 -12.88 2.78 4.38
N GLN A 31 -12.65 1.83 5.30
CA GLN A 31 -11.35 1.65 5.92
C GLN A 31 -10.29 1.12 4.94
N ALA A 32 -10.67 0.22 4.03
CA ALA A 32 -9.76 -0.23 2.99
C ALA A 32 -9.41 0.89 2.01
N ILE A 33 -10.40 1.72 1.64
CA ILE A 33 -10.18 2.94 0.85
C ILE A 33 -9.26 3.89 1.60
N ALA A 34 -9.47 4.12 2.89
CA ALA A 34 -8.59 4.96 3.70
C ALA A 34 -7.13 4.47 3.72
N ASN A 35 -6.93 3.16 3.73
CA ASN A 35 -5.58 2.57 3.69
C ASN A 35 -4.94 2.61 2.31
N ILE A 36 -5.72 2.74 1.23
CA ILE A 36 -5.21 3.05 -0.10
C ILE A 36 -4.69 4.50 -0.15
N ALA A 37 -5.29 5.40 0.64
CA ALA A 37 -5.00 6.83 0.68
C ALA A 37 -5.14 7.52 -0.71
N PRO A 38 -6.35 7.54 -1.31
CA PRO A 38 -6.56 8.04 -2.67
C PRO A 38 -6.13 9.48 -2.90
N SER A 39 -6.18 10.34 -1.88
CA SER A 39 -5.78 11.74 -2.00
C SER A 39 -4.32 11.89 -2.38
N ALA A 40 -3.42 11.14 -1.73
CA ALA A 40 -2.01 11.12 -2.09
C ALA A 40 -1.81 10.66 -3.54
N VAL A 41 -2.44 9.55 -3.93
CA VAL A 41 -2.31 8.99 -5.29
C VAL A 41 -2.82 9.98 -6.35
N ILE A 42 -3.99 10.58 -6.15
CA ILE A 42 -4.55 11.55 -7.09
C ILE A 42 -3.63 12.77 -7.24
N ALA A 43 -2.99 13.21 -6.15
CA ALA A 43 -2.21 14.43 -6.13
C ALA A 43 -0.88 14.35 -6.90
N PHE A 44 -0.30 13.16 -7.09
CA PHE A 44 0.98 13.04 -7.81
C PHE A 44 1.01 12.00 -8.92
N THR A 45 0.27 10.90 -8.77
CA THR A 45 0.46 9.73 -9.62
C THR A 45 0.02 10.01 -11.07
N ALA A 46 -0.99 10.86 -11.27
CA ALA A 46 -1.38 11.30 -12.61
C ALA A 46 -0.25 12.08 -13.32
N ALA A 47 0.38 13.04 -12.63
CA ALA A 47 1.54 13.77 -13.14
C ALA A 47 2.72 12.85 -13.48
N ALA A 48 3.05 11.93 -12.56
CA ALA A 48 4.13 10.97 -12.78
C ALA A 48 3.85 10.03 -13.97
N ILE A 49 2.63 9.52 -14.10
CA ILE A 49 2.24 8.66 -15.24
C ILE A 49 2.23 9.46 -16.55
N TYR A 50 1.84 10.72 -16.53
CA TYR A 50 1.79 11.57 -17.72
C TYR A 50 3.15 11.65 -18.43
N THR A 51 4.25 11.65 -17.69
CA THR A 51 5.62 11.64 -18.25
C THR A 51 5.93 10.45 -19.16
N THR A 52 5.16 9.35 -19.05
CA THR A 52 5.34 8.13 -19.85
C THR A 52 4.14 7.84 -20.75
N ALA A 53 2.91 8.04 -20.25
CA ALA A 53 1.68 7.69 -20.95
C ALA A 53 0.99 8.88 -21.63
N ALA A 54 1.37 10.13 -21.33
CA ALA A 54 0.76 11.36 -21.83
C ALA A 54 -0.78 11.31 -21.78
N SER A 55 -1.46 11.50 -22.92
CA SER A 55 -2.94 11.45 -23.02
C SER A 55 -3.53 10.08 -22.64
N GLY A 56 -2.71 9.03 -22.56
CA GLY A 56 -3.09 7.68 -22.11
C GLY A 56 -3.05 7.47 -20.59
N THR A 57 -2.83 8.52 -19.79
CA THR A 57 -2.73 8.41 -18.32
C THR A 57 -3.97 7.76 -17.68
N TRP A 58 -5.17 8.14 -18.11
CA TRP A 58 -6.41 7.53 -17.62
C TRP A 58 -6.55 6.05 -18.02
N VAL A 59 -6.00 5.66 -19.18
CA VAL A 59 -5.96 4.27 -19.65
C VAL A 59 -5.05 3.42 -18.77
N SER A 60 -3.91 3.95 -18.34
CA SER A 60 -3.02 3.27 -17.37
C SER A 60 -3.78 2.93 -16.08
N PHE A 61 -4.55 3.87 -15.54
CA PHE A 61 -5.41 3.62 -14.37
C PHE A 61 -6.56 2.64 -14.66
N ALA A 62 -7.19 2.71 -15.83
CA ALA A 62 -8.25 1.79 -16.22
C ALA A 62 -7.74 0.34 -16.32
N LEU A 63 -6.59 0.13 -16.97
CA LEU A 63 -5.97 -1.18 -17.08
C LEU A 63 -5.49 -1.69 -15.71
N ALA A 64 -4.86 -0.84 -14.89
CA ALA A 64 -4.48 -1.19 -13.53
C ALA A 64 -5.70 -1.60 -12.68
N THR A 65 -6.84 -0.89 -12.83
CA THR A 65 -8.10 -1.24 -12.16
C THR A 65 -8.56 -2.63 -12.54
N VAL A 66 -8.53 -3.01 -13.82
CA VAL A 66 -8.90 -4.36 -14.29
C VAL A 66 -7.98 -5.43 -13.68
N VAL A 67 -6.67 -5.16 -13.66
CA VAL A 67 -5.68 -6.07 -13.08
C VAL A 67 -5.94 -6.25 -11.58
N ILE A 68 -6.14 -5.17 -10.83
CA ILE A 68 -6.38 -5.21 -9.39
C ILE A 68 -7.73 -5.82 -9.05
N LEU A 69 -8.78 -5.60 -9.84
CA LEU A 69 -10.05 -6.31 -9.68
C LEU A 69 -9.91 -7.81 -9.91
N SER A 70 -9.02 -8.22 -10.82
CA SER A 70 -8.70 -9.63 -11.05
C SER A 70 -7.97 -10.24 -9.85
N VAL A 71 -6.98 -9.54 -9.29
CA VAL A 71 -6.31 -9.94 -8.03
C VAL A 71 -7.32 -9.98 -6.88
N GLY A 72 -8.14 -8.95 -6.73
CA GLY A 72 -9.18 -8.84 -5.72
C GLY A 72 -10.21 -9.95 -5.83
N TYR A 73 -10.60 -10.35 -7.04
CA TYR A 73 -11.47 -11.49 -7.24
C TYR A 73 -10.84 -12.79 -6.71
N CYS A 74 -9.58 -13.05 -7.05
CA CYS A 74 -8.82 -14.21 -6.55
C CYS A 74 -8.77 -14.24 -5.01
N ILE A 75 -8.38 -13.11 -4.39
CA ILE A 75 -8.35 -12.96 -2.94
C ILE A 75 -9.75 -13.16 -2.33
N SER A 76 -10.79 -12.58 -2.95
CA SER A 76 -12.16 -12.68 -2.47
C SER A 76 -12.68 -14.12 -2.41
N GLN A 77 -12.24 -14.99 -3.32
CA GLN A 77 -12.63 -16.41 -3.33
C GLN A 77 -12.00 -17.18 -2.18
N PHE A 78 -10.79 -16.80 -1.78
CA PHE A 78 -10.12 -17.32 -0.60
C PHE A 78 -10.82 -16.83 0.67
N ALA A 79 -11.04 -15.51 0.81
CA ALA A 79 -11.69 -14.89 1.96
C ALA A 79 -13.14 -15.37 2.20
N LYS A 80 -13.87 -15.79 1.14
CA LYS A 80 -15.19 -16.44 1.26
C LYS A 80 -15.16 -17.79 1.97
N ARG A 81 -14.00 -18.46 2.02
CA ARG A 81 -13.85 -19.85 2.47
C ARG A 81 -12.97 -19.98 3.71
N ARG A 82 -12.01 -19.07 3.87
CA ARG A 82 -11.12 -18.99 5.03
C ARG A 82 -11.10 -17.55 5.49
N SER A 83 -11.72 -17.27 6.64
CA SER A 83 -11.52 -15.99 7.33
C SER A 83 -10.34 -16.15 8.30
N SER A 84 -9.13 -16.17 7.75
CA SER A 84 -7.93 -15.98 8.57
C SER A 84 -7.68 -14.47 8.67
N ALA A 85 -7.40 -13.94 9.87
CA ALA A 85 -6.89 -12.57 9.99
C ALA A 85 -5.40 -12.47 9.62
N GLY A 86 -4.82 -13.56 9.12
CA GLY A 86 -3.49 -13.65 8.57
C GLY A 86 -3.53 -13.42 7.07
N SER A 87 -2.70 -12.49 6.63
CA SER A 87 -2.68 -11.79 5.35
C SER A 87 -2.50 -12.67 4.09
N LEU A 88 -2.14 -12.04 2.96
CA LEU A 88 -1.63 -12.71 1.75
C LEU A 88 -0.54 -13.77 2.05
N TYR A 89 0.24 -13.58 3.12
CA TYR A 89 1.20 -14.56 3.64
C TYR A 89 0.55 -15.89 4.05
N SER A 90 -0.51 -15.87 4.87
CA SER A 90 -1.30 -17.06 5.25
C SER A 90 -1.88 -17.77 4.03
N TYR A 91 -2.35 -17.01 3.04
CA TYR A 91 -2.92 -17.60 1.83
C TYR A 91 -1.87 -18.38 1.06
N ALA A 92 -0.68 -17.80 0.91
CA ALA A 92 0.45 -18.47 0.30
C ALA A 92 0.93 -19.67 1.13
N ALA A 93 0.97 -19.57 2.47
CA ALA A 93 1.31 -20.69 3.35
C ALA A 93 0.36 -21.88 3.18
N THR A 94 -0.94 -21.61 3.17
CA THR A 94 -1.97 -22.66 3.06
C THR A 94 -1.96 -23.35 1.70
N ALA A 95 -1.70 -22.62 0.61
CA ALA A 95 -1.85 -23.14 -0.74
C ALA A 95 -0.53 -23.54 -1.42
N LEU A 96 0.57 -22.85 -1.11
CA LEU A 96 1.87 -22.98 -1.79
C LEU A 96 2.97 -23.52 -0.85
N GLY A 97 2.64 -23.75 0.42
CA GLY A 97 3.57 -24.28 1.42
C GLY A 97 4.63 -23.26 1.89
N PRO A 98 5.67 -23.73 2.61
CA PRO A 98 6.68 -22.88 3.24
C PRO A 98 7.41 -21.92 2.29
N PHE A 99 7.76 -22.38 1.09
CA PHE A 99 8.46 -21.55 0.12
C PHE A 99 7.56 -20.40 -0.38
N GLY A 100 6.31 -20.70 -0.73
CA GLY A 100 5.37 -19.68 -1.20
C GLY A 100 5.03 -18.67 -0.11
N ALA A 101 4.88 -19.12 1.14
CA ALA A 101 4.76 -18.23 2.30
C ALA A 101 5.97 -17.30 2.42
N TYR A 102 7.18 -17.87 2.46
CA TYR A 102 8.42 -17.09 2.58
C TYR A 102 8.56 -16.04 1.48
N LEU A 103 8.39 -16.43 0.21
CA LEU A 103 8.51 -15.53 -0.93
C LEU A 103 7.47 -14.40 -0.86
N THR A 104 6.23 -14.73 -0.52
CA THR A 104 5.15 -13.73 -0.38
C THR A 104 5.44 -12.78 0.77
N GLY A 105 5.88 -13.30 1.93
CA GLY A 105 6.21 -12.51 3.11
C GLY A 105 7.36 -11.54 2.89
N ILE A 106 8.46 -12.01 2.27
CA ILE A 106 9.59 -11.13 1.91
C ILE A 106 9.18 -10.11 0.86
N SER A 107 8.42 -10.50 -0.16
CA SER A 107 7.99 -9.56 -1.20
C SER A 107 7.08 -8.46 -0.64
N LEU A 108 6.21 -8.80 0.33
CA LEU A 108 5.46 -7.81 1.10
C LEU A 108 6.35 -6.94 1.97
N LEU A 109 7.37 -7.49 2.63
CA LEU A 109 8.30 -6.68 3.43
C LEU A 109 9.05 -5.67 2.55
N ILE A 110 9.55 -6.11 1.40
CA ILE A 110 10.18 -5.24 0.39
C ILE A 110 9.19 -4.17 -0.05
N GLY A 111 7.96 -4.58 -0.38
CA GLY A 111 6.94 -3.67 -0.88
C GLY A 111 6.51 -2.63 0.14
N CYS A 112 6.21 -3.06 1.36
CA CYS A 112 5.86 -2.18 2.45
C CYS A 112 7.02 -1.23 2.82
N PHE A 113 8.27 -1.72 2.78
CA PHE A 113 9.44 -0.90 3.04
C PHE A 113 9.60 0.20 1.99
N GLY A 114 9.53 -0.17 0.71
CA GLY A 114 9.62 0.78 -0.40
C GLY A 114 8.55 1.86 -0.29
N ILE A 115 7.28 1.46 -0.14
CA ILE A 115 6.17 2.41 -0.02
C ILE A 115 6.29 3.30 1.22
N ALA A 116 6.66 2.74 2.37
CA ALA A 116 6.86 3.56 3.58
C ALA A 116 7.98 4.60 3.39
N ALA A 117 9.08 4.23 2.72
CA ALA A 117 10.22 5.11 2.51
C ALA A 117 9.98 6.15 1.40
N GLY A 118 9.34 5.77 0.30
CA GLY A 118 9.01 6.69 -0.79
C GLY A 118 7.89 7.64 -0.40
N SER A 119 6.77 7.14 0.14
CA SER A 119 5.65 7.97 0.60
C SER A 119 6.00 8.89 1.78
N LEU A 120 7.06 8.59 2.55
CA LEU A 120 7.61 9.55 3.52
C LEU A 120 8.08 10.83 2.82
N SER A 121 8.65 10.71 1.62
CA SER A 121 9.08 11.87 0.82
C SER A 121 7.89 12.68 0.29
N GLY A 122 6.80 12.02 -0.06
CA GLY A 122 5.54 12.70 -0.41
C GLY A 122 4.97 13.47 0.78
N SER A 123 5.02 12.88 1.97
CA SER A 123 4.62 13.57 3.21
C SER A 123 5.51 14.78 3.48
N VAL A 124 6.83 14.68 3.24
CA VAL A 124 7.77 15.81 3.35
C VAL A 124 7.45 16.90 2.34
N ALA A 125 7.25 16.56 1.07
CA ALA A 125 6.97 17.51 -0.01
C ALA A 125 5.72 18.34 0.28
N TYR A 126 4.59 17.67 0.54
CA TYR A 126 3.32 18.34 0.79
C TYR A 126 3.27 19.06 2.14
N SER A 127 3.97 18.55 3.16
CA SER A 127 4.13 19.29 4.42
C SER A 127 4.98 20.55 4.25
N ALA A 128 6.05 20.48 3.46
CA ALA A 128 6.87 21.64 3.16
C ALA A 128 6.07 22.70 2.39
N THR A 129 5.30 22.32 1.37
CA THR A 129 4.40 23.24 0.67
C THR A 129 3.40 23.87 1.62
N LEU A 130 2.71 23.06 2.44
CA LEU A 130 1.75 23.56 3.41
C LEU A 130 2.39 24.60 4.34
N LEU A 131 3.56 24.29 4.91
CA LEU A 131 4.26 25.19 5.82
C LEU A 131 4.66 26.50 5.13
N ASN A 132 5.16 26.43 3.89
CA ASN A 132 5.47 27.62 3.09
C ASN A 132 4.22 28.47 2.82
N GLN A 133 3.09 27.85 2.48
CA GLN A 133 1.81 28.54 2.28
C GLN A 133 1.27 29.19 3.56
N LEU A 134 1.62 28.65 4.73
CA LEU A 134 1.32 29.23 6.05
C LEU A 134 2.36 30.28 6.49
N GLY A 135 3.36 30.59 5.66
CA GLY A 135 4.38 31.60 5.94
C GLY A 135 5.58 31.08 6.75
N ILE A 136 5.71 29.78 6.95
CA ILE A 136 6.88 29.15 7.58
C ILE A 136 7.84 28.71 6.47
N PRO A 137 8.99 29.39 6.28
CA PRO A 137 9.90 29.08 5.19
C PRO A 137 10.56 27.71 5.42
N VAL A 138 10.24 26.76 4.55
CA VAL A 138 10.80 25.41 4.55
C VAL A 138 11.43 25.19 3.19
N HIS A 139 12.73 25.48 3.10
CA HIS A 139 13.49 25.38 1.85
C HIS A 139 14.80 24.63 2.03
N GLY A 140 15.21 23.96 0.96
CA GLY A 140 16.49 23.26 0.86
C GLY A 140 16.54 21.91 1.57
N VAL A 141 17.61 21.19 1.27
CA VAL A 141 17.86 19.81 1.71
C VAL A 141 17.82 19.68 3.23
N GLY A 142 18.37 20.64 3.97
CA GLY A 142 18.36 20.62 5.44
C GLY A 142 16.96 20.58 6.03
N ALA A 143 16.03 21.37 5.49
CA ALA A 143 14.65 21.41 5.95
C ALA A 143 13.90 20.11 5.59
N GLN A 144 14.14 19.56 4.39
CA GLN A 144 13.59 18.27 3.97
C GLN A 144 14.06 17.12 4.86
N ILE A 145 15.34 17.10 5.26
CA ILE A 145 15.88 16.10 6.18
C ILE A 145 15.24 16.22 7.56
N VAL A 146 15.12 17.43 8.09
CA VAL A 146 14.45 17.66 9.39
C VAL A 146 13.00 17.17 9.36
N LEU A 147 12.26 17.49 8.28
CA LEU A 147 10.89 17.00 8.11
C LEU A 147 10.83 15.47 7.96
N ALA A 148 11.74 14.85 7.20
CA ALA A 148 11.78 13.40 7.04
C ALA A 148 12.02 12.69 8.38
N ILE A 149 12.96 13.20 9.19
CA ILE A 149 13.23 12.67 10.53
C ILE A 149 12.03 12.88 11.44
N ALA A 150 11.43 14.07 11.44
CA ALA A 150 10.29 14.40 12.30
C ALA A 150 9.06 13.55 11.96
N LEU A 151 8.65 13.52 10.68
CA LEU A 151 7.48 12.79 10.20
C LEU A 151 7.69 11.27 10.30
N GLY A 152 8.87 10.76 9.92
CA GLY A 152 9.19 9.34 10.05
C GLY A 152 9.22 8.87 11.51
N SER A 153 9.78 9.67 12.42
CA SER A 153 9.75 9.39 13.86
C SER A 153 8.32 9.43 14.41
N LEU A 154 7.51 10.39 13.98
CA LEU A 154 6.11 10.49 14.37
C LEU A 154 5.30 9.29 13.88
N ALA A 155 5.50 8.86 12.62
CA ALA A 155 4.87 7.66 12.05
C ALA A 155 5.28 6.40 12.84
N THR A 156 6.55 6.30 13.24
CA THR A 156 7.06 5.21 14.08
C THR A 156 6.37 5.19 15.45
N LEU A 157 6.26 6.35 16.10
CA LEU A 157 5.57 6.49 17.38
C LEU A 157 4.09 6.10 17.27
N PHE A 158 3.42 6.54 16.21
CA PHE A 158 2.01 6.20 15.94
C PHE A 158 1.82 4.70 15.73
N THR A 159 2.76 4.07 15.01
CA THR A 159 2.73 2.63 14.77
C THR A 159 2.97 1.84 16.07
N ILE A 160 3.92 2.26 16.92
CA ILE A 160 4.22 1.58 18.19
C ILE A 160 3.07 1.75 19.21
N ARG A 161 2.45 2.93 19.28
CA ARG A 161 1.36 3.19 20.25
C ARG A 161 0.06 2.42 19.96
N GLY A 162 -0.01 1.67 18.86
CA GLY A 162 -1.10 0.73 18.59
C GLY A 162 -2.45 1.43 18.43
N ILE A 163 -2.48 2.53 17.69
CA ILE A 163 -3.56 3.50 17.80
C ILE A 163 -4.77 3.05 16.97
N ARG A 164 -5.72 2.34 17.60
CA ARG A 164 -7.10 2.19 17.06
C ARG A 164 -7.78 3.52 16.75
N LEU A 165 -7.41 4.59 17.47
CA LEU A 165 -7.81 5.97 17.16
C LEU A 165 -7.27 6.45 15.79
N SER A 166 -6.08 6.01 15.36
CA SER A 166 -5.43 6.44 14.12
C SER A 166 -6.20 5.95 12.90
N ALA A 167 -6.72 4.72 12.90
CA ALA A 167 -7.44 4.18 11.76
C ALA A 167 -8.72 4.99 11.42
N ARG A 168 -9.48 5.42 12.45
CA ARG A 168 -10.69 6.24 12.26
C ARG A 168 -10.36 7.66 11.87
N VAL A 169 -9.35 8.25 12.51
CA VAL A 169 -8.92 9.62 12.18
C VAL A 169 -8.38 9.67 10.75
N SER A 170 -7.53 8.72 10.35
CA SER A 170 -7.05 8.59 8.97
C SER A 170 -8.21 8.40 7.98
N LEU A 171 -9.20 7.57 8.30
CA LEU A 171 -10.40 7.42 7.45
C LEU A 171 -11.14 8.75 7.30
N VAL A 172 -11.43 9.45 8.40
CA VAL A 172 -12.18 10.72 8.35
C VAL A 172 -11.40 11.78 7.57
N LEU A 173 -10.11 11.93 7.83
CA LEU A 173 -9.24 12.86 7.11
C LEU A 173 -9.19 12.52 5.62
N GLU A 174 -9.10 11.24 5.28
CA GLU A 174 -9.08 10.79 3.88
C GLU A 174 -10.41 11.06 3.18
N LEU A 175 -11.55 10.78 3.82
CA LEU A 175 -12.87 11.09 3.23
C LEU A 175 -13.06 12.59 2.99
N ILE A 176 -12.62 13.43 3.94
CA ILE A 176 -12.66 14.89 3.79
C ILE A 176 -11.76 15.31 2.62
N SER A 177 -10.52 14.84 2.60
CA SER A 177 -9.53 15.18 1.58
C SER A 177 -9.98 14.77 0.18
N VAL A 178 -10.45 13.51 0.00
CA VAL A 178 -11.01 13.03 -1.26
C VAL A 178 -12.22 13.87 -1.68
N SER A 179 -13.09 14.26 -0.74
CA SER A 179 -14.25 15.11 -1.07
C SER A 179 -13.83 16.49 -1.57
N ILE A 180 -12.80 17.09 -0.98
CA ILE A 180 -12.25 18.38 -1.42
C ILE A 180 -11.63 18.25 -2.82
N ILE A 181 -10.90 17.16 -3.08
CA ILE A 181 -10.30 16.89 -4.39
C ILE A 181 -11.39 16.66 -5.46
N ILE A 182 -12.41 15.86 -5.16
CA ILE A 182 -13.54 15.64 -6.09
C ILE A 182 -14.24 16.96 -6.40
N LEU A 183 -14.48 17.79 -5.38
CA LEU A 183 -15.07 19.11 -5.57
C LEU A 183 -14.22 19.98 -6.50
N LEU A 184 -12.91 20.03 -6.27
CA LEU A 184 -11.98 20.75 -7.14
C LEU A 184 -12.08 20.27 -8.59
N LEU A 185 -11.95 18.96 -8.82
CA LEU A 185 -11.97 18.36 -10.16
C LEU A 185 -13.30 18.58 -10.88
N VAL A 186 -14.43 18.51 -10.19
CA VAL A 186 -15.74 18.82 -10.76
C VAL A 186 -15.82 20.30 -11.15
N ILE A 187 -15.34 21.21 -10.30
CA ILE A 187 -15.29 22.65 -10.61
C ILE A 187 -14.38 22.90 -11.82
N THR A 188 -13.26 22.18 -11.93
CA THR A 188 -12.38 22.24 -13.10
C THR A 188 -13.09 21.85 -14.39
N LEU A 189 -13.84 20.74 -14.41
CA LEU A 189 -14.61 20.35 -15.60
C LEU A 189 -15.68 21.38 -15.97
N VAL A 190 -16.36 21.96 -14.96
CA VAL A 190 -17.34 23.04 -15.20
C VAL A 190 -16.65 24.29 -15.75
N HIS A 191 -15.45 24.62 -15.24
CA HIS A 191 -14.65 25.77 -15.70
C HIS A 191 -14.17 25.60 -17.14
N LEU A 192 -13.74 24.39 -17.52
CA LEU A 192 -13.32 24.05 -18.88
C LEU A 192 -14.49 24.10 -19.89
N GLY A 193 -15.73 23.88 -19.46
CA GLY A 193 -16.91 23.98 -20.32
C GLY A 193 -16.86 22.99 -21.49
N SER A 194 -16.85 23.49 -22.73
CA SER A 194 -16.72 22.65 -23.93
C SER A 194 -15.38 21.94 -24.01
N ASP A 195 -14.33 22.55 -23.48
CA ASP A 195 -12.95 22.07 -23.58
C ASP A 195 -12.70 20.94 -22.56
N ALA A 196 -13.66 20.65 -21.69
CA ALA A 196 -13.65 19.48 -20.81
C ALA A 196 -13.74 18.15 -21.60
N PHE A 197 -14.27 18.18 -22.83
CA PHE A 197 -14.24 17.04 -23.73
C PHE A 197 -12.93 17.06 -24.52
N ASP A 198 -11.96 16.27 -24.05
CA ASP A 198 -10.63 16.17 -24.63
C ASP A 198 -10.59 15.00 -25.62
N ALA A 199 -10.79 15.31 -26.90
CA ALA A 199 -10.76 14.31 -27.98
C ALA A 199 -9.38 13.64 -28.12
N ASP A 200 -8.29 14.37 -27.85
CA ASP A 200 -6.92 13.87 -27.95
C ASP A 200 -6.65 12.73 -26.94
N GLN A 201 -7.31 12.77 -25.79
CA GLN A 201 -7.29 11.67 -24.80
C GLN A 201 -8.00 10.39 -25.25
N PHE A 202 -9.02 10.49 -26.11
CA PHE A 202 -9.70 9.31 -26.65
C PHE A 202 -9.01 8.78 -27.90
N GLU A 203 -8.40 9.65 -28.70
CA GLU A 203 -7.58 9.27 -29.84
C GLU A 203 -6.20 8.75 -29.44
N LEU A 204 -5.80 8.97 -28.17
CA LEU A 204 -4.49 8.59 -27.63
C LEU A 204 -3.34 9.19 -28.46
N SER A 205 -3.54 10.40 -28.99
CA SER A 205 -2.69 11.03 -30.01
C SER A 205 -1.22 11.20 -29.56
N ALA A 206 -1.01 11.50 -28.28
CA ALA A 206 0.31 11.64 -27.67
C ALA A 206 0.78 10.39 -26.90
N ALA A 207 -0.06 9.38 -26.76
CA ALA A 207 0.24 8.19 -25.95
C ALA A 207 0.91 7.10 -26.78
N THR A 208 1.82 6.35 -26.16
CA THR A 208 2.36 5.12 -26.76
C THR A 208 1.88 3.90 -25.96
N PRO A 209 1.62 2.75 -26.61
CA PRO A 209 1.25 1.53 -25.89
C PRO A 209 2.28 1.13 -24.83
N SER A 210 3.57 1.29 -25.11
CA SER A 210 4.66 1.07 -24.14
C SER A 210 4.57 2.04 -22.97
N GLY A 211 4.33 3.32 -23.22
CA GLY A 211 4.20 4.35 -22.21
C GLY A 211 3.05 4.10 -21.24
N ILE A 212 1.89 3.68 -21.76
CA ILE A 212 0.74 3.28 -20.95
C ILE A 212 1.12 2.13 -20.00
N VAL A 213 1.79 1.10 -20.51
CA VAL A 213 2.19 -0.08 -19.71
C VAL A 213 3.24 0.28 -18.67
N VAL A 214 4.20 1.16 -18.98
CA VAL A 214 5.18 1.66 -18.01
C VAL A 214 4.45 2.41 -16.89
N GLY A 215 3.53 3.31 -17.24
CA GLY A 215 2.68 4.04 -16.31
C GLY A 215 1.77 3.16 -15.45
N MET A 216 1.45 1.93 -15.90
CA MET A 216 0.67 0.98 -15.09
C MET A 216 1.36 0.60 -13.77
N VAL A 217 2.69 0.67 -13.64
CA VAL A 217 3.36 0.39 -12.34
C VAL A 217 2.89 1.38 -11.29
N LEU A 218 2.97 2.68 -11.59
CA LEU A 218 2.54 3.73 -10.67
C LEU A 218 1.00 3.72 -10.50
N ALA A 219 0.25 3.31 -11.51
CA ALA A 219 -1.19 3.12 -11.34
C ALA A 219 -1.50 1.94 -10.38
N ILE A 220 -0.78 0.82 -10.47
CA ILE A 220 -0.89 -0.35 -9.59
C ILE A 220 -0.45 -0.01 -8.17
N LEU A 221 0.62 0.78 -8.00
CA LEU A 221 1.03 1.36 -6.73
C LEU A 221 -0.16 2.03 -6.03
N GLY A 222 -0.91 2.83 -6.79
CA GLY A 222 -2.09 3.53 -6.29
C GLY A 222 -3.17 2.63 -5.71
N PHE A 223 -3.18 1.32 -5.98
CA PHE A 223 -4.14 0.39 -5.39
C PHE A 223 -3.60 -0.35 -4.17
N VAL A 224 -2.33 -0.17 -3.80
CA VAL A 224 -1.77 -0.85 -2.64
C VAL A 224 -2.58 -0.47 -1.40
N GLY A 225 -2.98 -1.49 -0.64
CA GLY A 225 -3.88 -1.33 0.51
C GLY A 225 -5.33 -1.74 0.23
N PHE A 226 -5.72 -1.97 -1.03
CA PHE A 226 -7.11 -2.37 -1.35
C PHE A 226 -7.56 -3.65 -0.63
N SER A 227 -6.62 -4.57 -0.36
CA SER A 227 -6.85 -5.83 0.34
C SER A 227 -6.78 -5.72 1.86
N SER A 228 -6.61 -4.52 2.44
CA SER A 228 -6.42 -4.36 3.89
C SER A 228 -7.65 -4.76 4.71
N ALA A 229 -8.83 -4.82 4.08
CA ALA A 229 -10.06 -5.32 4.70
C ALA A 229 -9.91 -6.74 5.28
N ASP A 230 -8.98 -7.53 4.73
CA ASP A 230 -8.66 -8.88 5.22
C ASP A 230 -8.18 -8.89 6.67
N ALA A 231 -7.32 -7.93 7.04
CA ALA A 231 -6.81 -7.79 8.40
C ALA A 231 -7.90 -7.46 9.44
N LEU A 232 -9.06 -6.97 8.99
CA LEU A 232 -10.20 -6.60 9.81
C LEU A 232 -11.32 -7.65 9.77
N ALA A 233 -11.06 -8.85 9.23
CA ALA A 233 -12.04 -9.93 9.14
C ALA A 233 -12.68 -10.25 10.50
N ARG A 234 -11.90 -10.27 11.58
CA ARG A 234 -12.42 -10.55 12.94
C ARG A 234 -13.38 -9.47 13.46
N GLU A 235 -13.24 -8.23 13.01
CA GLU A 235 -14.08 -7.10 13.43
C GLU A 235 -15.37 -6.98 12.61
N ALA A 236 -15.44 -7.65 11.45
CA ALA A 236 -16.59 -7.60 10.56
C ALA A 236 -17.80 -8.39 11.10
N LYS A 237 -19.02 -7.84 10.94
CA LYS A 237 -20.29 -8.52 11.29
C LYS A 237 -20.50 -9.83 10.54
N ASN A 238 -20.03 -9.92 9.30
CA ASN A 238 -20.17 -11.09 8.43
C ASN A 238 -18.88 -11.29 7.60
N PRO A 239 -17.77 -11.78 8.18
CA PRO A 239 -16.45 -11.78 7.52
C PRO A 239 -16.47 -12.39 6.12
N TYR A 240 -17.07 -13.57 5.96
CA TYR A 240 -17.15 -14.32 4.69
C TYR A 240 -17.93 -13.62 3.56
N ARG A 241 -18.66 -12.54 3.87
CA ARG A 241 -19.39 -11.73 2.87
C ARG A 241 -18.89 -10.29 2.83
N ALA A 242 -18.62 -9.70 3.99
CA ALA A 242 -18.19 -8.32 4.13
C ALA A 242 -16.77 -8.11 3.61
N VAL A 243 -15.81 -8.97 3.97
CA VAL A 243 -14.41 -8.85 3.52
C VAL A 243 -14.29 -8.99 2.00
N PRO A 244 -14.82 -10.05 1.37
CA PRO A 244 -14.81 -10.17 -0.09
C PRO A 244 -15.44 -8.97 -0.82
N ARG A 245 -16.55 -8.45 -0.29
CA ARG A 245 -17.22 -7.28 -0.87
C ARG A 245 -16.37 -6.03 -0.69
N ALA A 246 -15.83 -5.79 0.51
CA ALA A 246 -15.01 -4.62 0.80
C ALA A 246 -13.78 -4.55 -0.11
N ILE A 247 -13.11 -5.68 -0.38
CA ILE A 247 -11.97 -5.76 -1.31
C ILE A 247 -12.38 -5.35 -2.74
N MET A 248 -13.53 -5.83 -3.22
CA MET A 248 -13.99 -5.51 -4.57
C MET A 248 -14.49 -4.06 -4.67
N TRP A 249 -15.23 -3.58 -3.67
CA TRP A 249 -15.74 -2.21 -3.62
C TRP A 249 -14.63 -1.18 -3.45
N SER A 250 -13.59 -1.47 -2.66
CA SER A 250 -12.44 -0.58 -2.51
C SER A 250 -11.70 -0.44 -3.84
N ALA A 251 -11.37 -1.56 -4.50
CA ALA A 251 -10.71 -1.56 -5.80
C ALA A 251 -11.55 -0.86 -6.90
N ALA A 252 -12.84 -1.18 -7.00
CA ALA A 252 -13.70 -0.59 -8.03
C ALA A 252 -13.96 0.90 -7.79
N GLY A 253 -14.28 1.28 -6.55
CA GLY A 253 -14.60 2.67 -6.21
C GLY A 253 -13.39 3.60 -6.39
N VAL A 254 -12.22 3.17 -5.92
CA VAL A 254 -10.99 3.93 -6.10
C VAL A 254 -10.53 3.93 -7.56
N GLY A 255 -10.72 2.84 -8.30
CA GLY A 255 -10.39 2.81 -9.73
C GLY A 255 -11.20 3.81 -10.56
N VAL A 256 -12.51 3.91 -10.31
CA VAL A 256 -13.35 4.94 -10.93
C VAL A 256 -12.86 6.34 -10.57
N LEU A 257 -12.53 6.56 -9.30
CA LEU A 257 -12.01 7.84 -8.83
C LEU A 257 -10.68 8.22 -9.51
N TYR A 258 -9.75 7.27 -9.67
CA TYR A 258 -8.48 7.53 -10.34
C TYR A 258 -8.61 7.78 -11.83
N ILE A 259 -9.48 7.04 -12.53
CA ILE A 259 -9.76 7.28 -13.94
C ILE A 259 -10.34 8.68 -14.12
N PHE A 260 -11.32 9.06 -13.30
CA PHE A 260 -11.92 10.39 -13.29
C PHE A 260 -10.88 11.49 -13.02
N ALA A 261 -10.06 11.31 -12.00
CA ALA A 261 -9.05 12.29 -11.62
C ALA A 261 -7.94 12.42 -12.67
N ALA A 262 -7.47 11.31 -13.22
CA ALA A 262 -6.47 11.30 -14.29
C ALA A 262 -6.98 12.02 -15.54
N TYR A 263 -8.17 11.67 -16.02
CA TYR A 263 -8.79 12.32 -17.17
C TYR A 263 -8.91 13.83 -16.96
N THR A 264 -9.42 14.23 -15.79
CA THR A 264 -9.66 15.65 -15.46
C THR A 264 -8.35 16.43 -15.36
N GLN A 265 -7.31 15.85 -14.74
CA GLN A 265 -6.00 16.52 -14.64
C GLN A 265 -5.33 16.68 -16.01
N VAL A 266 -5.42 15.67 -16.88
CA VAL A 266 -4.91 15.77 -18.25
C VAL A 266 -5.68 16.81 -19.05
N ALA A 267 -7.01 16.83 -18.96
CA ALA A 267 -7.82 17.83 -19.66
C ALA A 267 -7.54 19.26 -19.17
N ALA A 268 -7.23 19.42 -17.87
CA ALA A 268 -7.00 20.72 -17.25
C ALA A 268 -5.61 21.30 -17.52
N LEU A 269 -4.57 20.45 -17.46
CA LEU A 269 -3.17 20.90 -17.52
C LEU A 269 -2.44 20.44 -18.79
N GLY A 270 -2.99 19.51 -19.57
CA GLY A 270 -2.36 19.01 -20.80
C GLY A 270 -0.88 18.63 -20.59
N PRO A 271 0.03 19.07 -21.48
CA PRO A 271 1.48 18.84 -21.35
C PRO A 271 2.10 19.29 -20.02
N GLN A 272 1.61 20.38 -19.43
CA GLN A 272 2.13 20.93 -18.18
C GLN A 272 1.93 20.00 -16.99
N LEU A 273 1.02 19.01 -17.10
CA LEU A 273 0.79 18.02 -16.05
C LEU A 273 2.06 17.24 -15.69
N GLY A 274 2.91 16.90 -16.69
CA GLY A 274 4.15 16.14 -16.46
C GLY A 274 5.28 16.96 -15.85
N GLU A 275 5.16 18.30 -15.85
CA GLU A 275 6.15 19.23 -15.30
C GLU A 275 5.75 19.77 -13.93
N SER A 276 4.49 19.58 -13.54
CA SER A 276 3.95 20.09 -12.28
C SER A 276 4.40 19.25 -11.09
N ALA A 277 5.03 19.90 -10.10
CA ALA A 277 5.30 19.28 -8.82
C ALA A 277 4.04 19.07 -7.97
N GLN A 278 3.01 19.91 -8.17
CA GLN A 278 1.77 19.94 -7.39
C GLN A 278 0.57 20.26 -8.29
N PRO A 279 0.13 19.30 -9.13
CA PRO A 279 -0.85 19.56 -10.18
C PRO A 279 -2.20 20.04 -9.66
N LEU A 280 -2.60 19.59 -8.47
CA LEU A 280 -3.87 20.05 -7.87
C LEU A 280 -3.81 21.51 -7.40
N ASP A 281 -2.65 22.00 -6.96
CA ASP A 281 -2.46 23.42 -6.61
C ASP A 281 -2.47 24.29 -7.86
N ASP A 282 -1.85 23.82 -8.95
CA ASP A 282 -1.84 24.50 -10.24
C ASP A 282 -3.26 24.56 -10.83
N ILE A 283 -4.01 23.47 -10.76
CA ILE A 283 -5.42 23.42 -11.19
C ILE A 283 -6.27 24.35 -10.34
N ALA A 284 -6.11 24.35 -9.00
CA ALA A 284 -6.85 25.24 -8.12
C ALA A 284 -6.58 26.72 -8.44
N THR A 285 -5.33 27.06 -8.72
CA THR A 285 -4.93 28.40 -9.16
C THR A 285 -5.54 28.76 -10.52
N MET A 286 -5.49 27.84 -11.48
CA MET A 286 -6.01 28.02 -12.83
C MET A 286 -7.51 28.30 -12.84
N VAL A 287 -8.30 27.57 -12.04
CA VAL A 287 -9.76 27.76 -11.96
C VAL A 287 -10.18 28.91 -11.04
N GLY A 288 -9.21 29.63 -10.45
CA GLY A 288 -9.47 30.80 -9.61
C GLY A 288 -9.95 30.48 -8.20
N MET A 289 -9.53 29.35 -7.62
CA MET A 289 -9.85 29.04 -6.22
C MET A 289 -9.29 30.11 -5.27
N PRO A 290 -9.99 30.41 -4.16
CA PRO A 290 -9.45 31.30 -3.14
C PRO A 290 -8.11 30.81 -2.59
N THR A 291 -7.22 31.74 -2.23
CA THR A 291 -5.86 31.42 -1.74
C THR A 291 -5.82 30.55 -0.48
N TRP A 292 -6.88 30.56 0.33
CA TRP A 292 -7.00 29.72 1.52
C TRP A 292 -7.27 28.24 1.19
N PHE A 293 -7.64 27.92 -0.05
CA PHE A 293 -8.00 26.57 -0.48
C PHE A 293 -6.78 25.62 -0.51
N ASN A 294 -5.68 26.04 -1.15
CA ASN A 294 -4.47 25.20 -1.30
C ASN A 294 -3.88 24.73 0.04
N PRO A 295 -3.79 25.55 1.11
CA PRO A 295 -3.39 25.05 2.42
C PRO A 295 -4.26 23.91 2.97
N ILE A 296 -5.58 23.98 2.79
CA ILE A 296 -6.50 22.94 3.26
C ILE A 296 -6.33 21.66 2.44
N LEU A 297 -6.21 21.81 1.11
CA LEU A 297 -5.96 20.72 0.18
C LEU A 297 -4.63 20.01 0.52
N ASN A 298 -3.54 20.78 0.65
CA ASN A 298 -2.21 20.26 0.95
C ASN A 298 -2.12 19.63 2.34
N PHE A 299 -2.88 20.12 3.33
CA PHE A 299 -3.00 19.45 4.63
C PHE A 299 -3.63 18.06 4.49
N GLY A 300 -4.71 17.94 3.70
CA GLY A 300 -5.35 16.66 3.40
C GLY A 300 -4.38 15.68 2.72
N ILE A 301 -3.65 16.14 1.69
CA ILE A 301 -2.69 15.32 0.95
C ILE A 301 -1.49 14.93 1.82
N ALA A 302 -0.94 15.86 2.60
CA ALA A 302 0.16 15.58 3.52
C ALA A 302 -0.24 14.53 4.59
N ALA A 303 -1.47 14.64 5.13
CA ALA A 303 -2.02 13.66 6.06
C ALA A 303 -2.26 12.30 5.40
N SER A 304 -2.69 12.28 4.14
CA SER A 304 -2.87 11.08 3.32
C SER A 304 -1.54 10.35 3.12
N PHE A 305 -0.48 11.03 2.66
CA PHE A 305 0.87 10.46 2.57
C PHE A 305 1.39 9.97 3.93
N PHE A 306 1.17 10.73 5.00
CA PHE A 306 1.56 10.30 6.35
C PHE A 306 0.86 9.00 6.76
N ALA A 307 -0.42 8.83 6.42
CA ALA A 307 -1.16 7.59 6.65
C ALA A 307 -0.57 6.42 5.83
N VAL A 308 -0.12 6.66 4.59
CA VAL A 308 0.61 5.69 3.77
C VAL A 308 1.97 5.31 4.36
N VAL A 309 2.61 6.14 5.18
CA VAL A 309 3.81 5.71 5.92
C VAL A 309 3.44 4.76 7.05
N VAL A 310 2.42 5.12 7.84
CA VAL A 310 2.02 4.35 9.04
C VAL A 310 1.46 2.96 8.69
N ALA A 311 0.65 2.84 7.62
CA ALA A 311 -0.03 1.60 7.30
C ALA A 311 0.93 0.43 6.92
N PRO A 312 1.88 0.57 5.99
CA PRO A 312 2.88 -0.43 5.68
C PRO A 312 3.86 -0.68 6.83
N MET A 313 4.20 0.33 7.64
CA MET A 313 5.00 0.11 8.86
C MET A 313 4.32 -0.87 9.81
N ASN A 314 3.00 -0.77 9.99
CA ASN A 314 2.21 -1.73 10.77
C ASN A 314 2.24 -3.14 10.14
N VAL A 315 2.19 -3.25 8.81
CA VAL A 315 2.31 -4.54 8.10
C VAL A 315 3.70 -5.15 8.30
N ILE A 316 4.77 -4.36 8.13
CA ILE A 316 6.15 -4.78 8.38
C ILE A 316 6.29 -5.35 9.79
N GLY A 317 5.81 -4.62 10.79
CA GLY A 317 5.88 -5.06 12.17
C GLY A 317 5.20 -6.42 12.39
N ARG A 318 4.03 -6.64 11.78
CA ARG A 318 3.28 -7.90 11.89
C ARG A 318 3.99 -9.06 11.20
N ILE A 319 4.48 -8.87 9.97
CA ILE A 319 5.18 -9.93 9.23
C ILE A 319 6.48 -10.30 9.94
N LEU A 320 7.27 -9.31 10.37
CA LEU A 320 8.52 -9.55 11.11
C LEU A 320 8.28 -10.22 12.48
N TYR A 321 7.17 -9.91 13.13
CA TYR A 321 6.76 -10.58 14.37
C TYR A 321 6.49 -12.08 14.15
N VAL A 322 5.71 -12.41 13.12
CA VAL A 322 5.40 -13.81 12.73
C VAL A 322 6.69 -14.53 12.33
N MET A 323 7.49 -13.95 11.43
CA MET A 323 8.78 -14.51 11.03
C MET A 323 9.74 -14.69 12.22
N GLY A 324 9.68 -13.81 13.22
CA GLY A 324 10.49 -13.90 14.44
C GLY A 324 10.04 -15.03 15.37
N LYS A 325 8.75 -15.34 15.40
CA LYS A 325 8.20 -16.52 16.10
C LYS A 325 8.53 -17.83 15.38
N GLU A 326 8.53 -17.81 14.05
CA GLU A 326 8.89 -18.96 13.22
C GLU A 326 10.40 -19.21 13.17
N GLY A 327 11.22 -18.28 13.69
CA GLY A 327 12.68 -18.38 13.71
C GLY A 327 13.35 -18.02 12.38
N VAL A 328 12.61 -17.45 11.42
CA VAL A 328 13.11 -16.97 10.13
C VAL A 328 14.00 -15.74 10.31
N VAL A 329 13.67 -14.90 11.29
CA VAL A 329 14.48 -13.75 11.74
C VAL A 329 14.82 -13.90 13.23
N PRO A 330 15.77 -13.13 13.79
CA PRO A 330 16.15 -13.25 15.19
C PRO A 330 14.94 -13.20 16.13
N SER A 331 14.83 -14.14 17.07
CA SER A 331 13.69 -14.31 17.97
C SER A 331 13.37 -13.07 18.82
N ALA A 332 14.36 -12.20 19.01
CA ALA A 332 14.17 -10.91 19.67
C ALA A 332 13.16 -9.99 18.93
N ILE A 333 13.03 -10.12 17.61
CA ILE A 333 12.08 -9.38 16.75
C ILE A 333 10.65 -9.91 16.97
N GLY A 334 10.50 -11.19 17.28
CA GLY A 334 9.22 -11.86 17.58
C GLY A 334 8.59 -11.49 18.93
N ARG A 335 8.98 -10.37 19.57
CA ARG A 335 8.47 -9.93 20.87
C ARG A 335 7.65 -8.65 20.75
N THR A 336 6.50 -8.61 21.42
CA THR A 336 5.62 -7.43 21.48
C THR A 336 6.00 -6.48 22.63
N HIS A 337 5.46 -5.25 22.58
CA HIS A 337 5.59 -4.24 23.60
C HIS A 337 4.75 -4.62 24.82
N PRO A 338 5.27 -4.51 26.07
CA PRO A 338 4.56 -4.96 27.27
C PRO A 338 3.17 -4.34 27.46
N THR A 339 3.02 -3.05 27.14
CA THR A 339 1.76 -2.30 27.33
C THR A 339 0.93 -2.15 26.05
N HIS A 340 1.56 -1.76 24.92
CA HIS A 340 0.85 -1.52 23.66
C HIS A 340 0.60 -2.78 22.83
N LEU A 341 1.21 -3.91 23.18
CA LEU A 341 1.09 -5.20 22.47
C LEU A 341 1.47 -5.13 20.97
N THR A 342 2.30 -4.15 20.60
CA THR A 342 2.81 -3.95 19.23
C THR A 342 4.23 -4.51 19.08
N PRO A 343 4.67 -4.93 17.88
CA PRO A 343 6.02 -5.46 17.65
C PRO A 343 7.08 -4.35 17.60
N HIS A 344 7.25 -3.62 18.71
CA HIS A 344 8.09 -2.43 18.80
C HIS A 344 9.55 -2.67 18.38
N ARG A 345 10.12 -3.85 18.66
CA ARG A 345 11.51 -4.17 18.28
C ARG A 345 11.69 -4.26 16.77
N ALA A 346 10.71 -4.87 16.09
CA ALA A 346 10.69 -4.90 14.62
C ALA A 346 10.61 -3.48 14.06
N LEU A 347 9.70 -2.66 14.59
CA LEU A 347 9.49 -1.29 14.14
C LEU A 347 10.71 -0.40 14.36
N ILE A 348 11.33 -0.45 15.54
CA ILE A 348 12.54 0.32 15.87
C ILE A 348 13.73 -0.12 15.02
N SER A 349 13.79 -1.39 14.59
CA SER A 349 14.85 -1.86 13.69
C SER A 349 14.70 -1.38 12.24
N VAL A 350 13.46 -1.25 11.74
CA VAL A 350 13.19 -0.90 10.34
C VAL A 350 12.98 0.60 10.14
N SER A 351 12.38 1.29 11.10
CA SER A 351 12.08 2.72 11.02
C SER A 351 13.30 3.60 10.65
N PRO A 352 14.49 3.40 11.25
CA PRO A 352 15.66 4.18 10.85
C PRO A 352 16.04 3.98 9.38
N LEU A 353 15.83 2.78 8.82
CA LEU A 353 16.09 2.51 7.41
C LEU A 353 15.08 3.19 6.50
N VAL A 354 13.80 3.24 6.91
CA VAL A 354 12.73 3.96 6.21
C VAL A 354 13.02 5.46 6.14
N ILE A 355 13.60 6.04 7.19
CA ILE A 355 14.03 7.45 7.21
C ILE A 355 15.35 7.66 6.46
N ALA A 356 16.29 6.72 6.56
CA ALA A 356 17.61 6.86 5.96
C ALA A 356 17.58 6.90 4.44
N VAL A 357 16.73 6.09 3.80
CA VAL A 357 16.61 6.06 2.32
C VAL A 357 16.32 7.44 1.72
N PRO A 358 15.22 8.13 2.11
CA PRO A 358 14.94 9.46 1.56
C PRO A 358 15.99 10.50 1.97
N VAL A 359 16.50 10.44 3.21
CA VAL A 359 17.57 11.36 3.67
C VAL A 359 18.83 11.23 2.81
N VAL A 360 19.26 10.01 2.49
CA VAL A 360 20.42 9.79 1.61
C VAL A 360 20.14 10.33 0.21
N LEU A 361 18.94 10.11 -0.34
CA LEU A 361 18.59 10.62 -1.67
C LEU A 361 18.53 12.15 -1.70
N TYR A 362 18.02 12.80 -0.65
CA TYR A 362 18.04 14.26 -0.54
C TYR A 362 19.47 14.81 -0.46
N LEU A 363 20.37 14.12 0.25
CA LEU A 363 21.79 14.49 0.30
C LEU A 363 22.49 14.33 -1.07
N LEU A 364 21.99 13.43 -1.92
CA LEU A 364 22.43 13.27 -3.30
C LEU A 364 21.79 14.27 -4.27
N GLY A 365 20.95 15.19 -3.77
CA GLY A 365 20.30 16.23 -4.56
C GLY A 365 19.05 15.77 -5.32
N VAL A 366 18.42 14.68 -4.89
CA VAL A 366 17.18 14.18 -5.48
C VAL A 366 15.98 14.92 -4.89
N ASP A 367 15.07 15.39 -5.73
CA ASP A 367 13.84 16.05 -5.31
C ASP A 367 12.86 15.07 -4.64
N ALA A 368 12.06 15.58 -3.70
CA ALA A 368 11.21 14.75 -2.85
C ALA A 368 10.18 13.91 -3.65
N MET A 369 9.61 14.46 -4.72
CA MET A 369 8.65 13.74 -5.57
C MET A 369 9.31 12.73 -6.51
N ASP A 370 10.58 12.93 -6.87
CA ASP A 370 11.37 11.91 -7.56
C ASP A 370 11.68 10.74 -6.64
N VAL A 371 12.00 11.01 -5.36
CA VAL A 371 12.16 9.95 -4.36
C VAL A 371 10.89 9.14 -4.19
N VAL A 372 9.70 9.77 -4.16
CA VAL A 372 8.42 9.05 -4.18
C VAL A 372 8.37 8.11 -5.38
N THR A 373 8.56 8.64 -6.58
CA THR A 373 8.46 7.87 -7.83
C THR A 373 9.43 6.68 -7.83
N TRP A 374 10.69 6.88 -7.46
CA TRP A 374 11.72 5.83 -7.53
C TRP A 374 11.52 4.77 -6.44
N VAL A 375 11.34 5.18 -5.20
CA VAL A 375 11.30 4.27 -4.05
C VAL A 375 9.95 3.55 -3.96
N ASP A 376 8.85 4.20 -4.33
CA ASP A 376 7.55 3.54 -4.41
C ASP A 376 7.48 2.57 -5.61
N THR A 377 8.15 2.85 -6.74
CA THR A 377 8.31 1.89 -7.84
C THR A 377 9.01 0.61 -7.36
N TYR A 378 10.10 0.75 -6.60
CA TYR A 378 10.77 -0.38 -5.97
C TYR A 378 9.83 -1.17 -5.04
N GLY A 379 9.04 -0.47 -4.22
CA GLY A 379 8.04 -1.09 -3.36
C GLY A 379 6.93 -1.81 -4.13
N THR A 380 6.51 -1.25 -5.26
CA THR A 380 5.45 -1.79 -6.10
C THR A 380 5.83 -3.17 -6.63
N TYR A 381 7.08 -3.38 -7.05
CA TYR A 381 7.55 -4.70 -7.49
C TYR A 381 7.39 -5.78 -6.42
N GLY A 382 7.62 -5.44 -5.14
CA GLY A 382 7.34 -6.34 -4.02
C GLY A 382 5.86 -6.73 -3.92
N TYR A 383 4.96 -5.76 -4.05
CA TYR A 383 3.52 -6.04 -4.06
C TYR A 383 3.07 -6.82 -5.30
N MET A 384 3.66 -6.57 -6.47
CA MET A 384 3.35 -7.32 -7.69
C MET A 384 3.65 -8.81 -7.52
N VAL A 385 4.80 -9.17 -6.92
CA VAL A 385 5.14 -10.57 -6.61
C VAL A 385 4.18 -11.15 -5.57
N ALA A 386 3.86 -10.40 -4.51
CA ALA A 386 2.92 -10.87 -3.49
C ALA A 386 1.50 -11.08 -4.03
N TYR A 387 1.00 -10.19 -4.89
CA TYR A 387 -0.29 -10.31 -5.55
C TYR A 387 -0.34 -11.44 -6.57
N ALA A 388 0.74 -11.63 -7.34
CA ALA A 388 0.87 -12.79 -8.23
C ALA A 388 0.87 -14.10 -7.44
N ALA A 389 1.62 -14.18 -6.35
CA ALA A 389 1.63 -15.34 -5.47
C ALA A 389 0.25 -15.62 -4.86
N ALA A 390 -0.47 -14.59 -4.41
CA ALA A 390 -1.83 -14.73 -3.89
C ALA A 390 -2.82 -15.19 -4.96
N ALA A 391 -2.70 -14.71 -6.20
CA ALA A 391 -3.52 -15.16 -7.32
C ALA A 391 -3.28 -16.65 -7.62
N ILE A 392 -2.01 -17.09 -7.67
CA ILE A 392 -1.64 -18.49 -7.86
C ILE A 392 -2.14 -19.34 -6.68
N ALA A 393 -1.93 -18.90 -5.45
CA ALA A 393 -2.38 -19.55 -4.23
C ALA A 393 -3.90 -19.78 -4.26
N SER A 394 -4.69 -18.80 -4.72
CA SER A 394 -6.15 -18.93 -4.82
C SER A 394 -6.57 -20.06 -5.77
N VAL A 395 -5.90 -20.21 -6.92
CA VAL A 395 -6.19 -21.27 -7.90
C VAL A 395 -5.81 -22.64 -7.33
N VAL A 396 -4.62 -22.76 -6.75
CA VAL A 396 -4.13 -24.01 -6.16
C VAL A 396 -5.04 -24.45 -5.01
N PHE A 397 -5.42 -23.52 -4.13
CA PHE A 397 -6.34 -23.77 -3.03
C PHE A 397 -7.70 -24.28 -3.51
N LEU A 398 -8.32 -23.59 -4.48
CA LEU A 398 -9.64 -23.97 -4.99
C LEU A 398 -9.64 -25.32 -5.71
N ARG A 399 -8.55 -25.64 -6.43
CA ARG A 399 -8.35 -26.98 -7.01
C ARG A 399 -8.20 -28.04 -5.93
N GLY A 400 -7.43 -27.76 -4.88
CA GLY A 400 -7.22 -28.68 -3.76
C GLY A 400 -8.50 -29.08 -3.04
N ILE A 401 -9.48 -28.18 -2.95
CA ILE A 401 -10.80 -28.46 -2.35
C ILE A 401 -11.87 -28.85 -3.37
N ASN A 402 -11.52 -29.11 -4.63
CA ASN A 402 -12.44 -29.42 -5.74
C ASN A 402 -13.58 -28.40 -5.93
N ALA A 403 -13.34 -27.12 -5.59
CA ALA A 403 -14.33 -26.06 -5.76
C ALA A 403 -14.36 -25.54 -7.20
N ARG A 404 -15.51 -25.65 -7.86
CA ARG A 404 -15.71 -25.15 -9.23
C ARG A 404 -16.02 -23.66 -9.22
N VAL A 405 -15.00 -22.83 -9.41
CA VAL A 405 -15.12 -21.38 -9.59
C VAL A 405 -14.46 -21.00 -10.92
N PRO A 406 -15.18 -21.08 -12.05
CA PRO A 406 -14.56 -21.03 -13.39
C PRO A 406 -13.83 -19.71 -13.68
N LEU A 407 -14.29 -18.60 -13.09
CA LEU A 407 -13.70 -17.27 -13.30
C LEU A 407 -12.38 -17.04 -12.55
N VAL A 408 -12.02 -17.90 -11.58
CA VAL A 408 -10.77 -17.68 -10.81
C VAL A 408 -9.52 -17.91 -11.66
N TRP A 409 -9.57 -18.87 -12.57
CA TRP A 409 -8.44 -19.19 -13.44
C TRP A 409 -8.13 -18.05 -14.42
N PRO A 410 -9.09 -17.53 -15.22
CA PRO A 410 -8.81 -16.39 -16.09
C PRO A 410 -8.43 -15.13 -15.29
N ALA A 411 -9.04 -14.87 -14.13
CA ALA A 411 -8.65 -13.75 -13.27
C ALA A 411 -7.20 -13.87 -12.78
N ALA A 412 -6.77 -15.07 -12.36
CA ALA A 412 -5.39 -15.32 -11.96
C ALA A 412 -4.42 -15.20 -13.14
N VAL A 413 -4.80 -15.64 -14.34
CA VAL A 413 -3.99 -15.47 -15.55
C VAL A 413 -3.81 -13.99 -15.88
N ILE A 414 -4.89 -13.20 -15.87
CA ILE A 414 -4.83 -11.74 -16.08
C ILE A 414 -3.92 -11.11 -15.03
N ALA A 415 -4.13 -11.41 -13.75
CA ALA A 415 -3.31 -10.87 -12.67
C ALA A 415 -1.82 -11.19 -12.85
N VAL A 416 -1.46 -12.45 -13.02
CA VAL A 416 -0.05 -12.88 -13.10
C VAL A 416 0.61 -12.40 -14.40
N ALA A 417 -0.06 -12.54 -15.54
CA ALA A 417 0.48 -12.15 -16.83
C ALA A 417 0.66 -10.63 -16.93
N SER A 418 -0.32 -9.85 -16.48
CA SER A 418 -0.20 -8.39 -16.45
C SER A 418 0.90 -7.93 -15.50
N MET A 419 1.03 -8.50 -14.30
CA MET A 419 2.13 -8.15 -13.39
C MET A 419 3.50 -8.49 -13.99
N ALA A 420 3.64 -9.67 -14.60
CA ALA A 420 4.88 -10.06 -15.27
C ALA A 420 5.22 -9.13 -16.44
N TYR A 421 4.22 -8.78 -17.26
CA TYR A 421 4.39 -7.90 -18.41
C TYR A 421 4.70 -6.46 -18.01
N VAL A 422 4.02 -5.93 -17.00
CA VAL A 422 4.27 -4.58 -16.47
C VAL A 422 5.68 -4.48 -15.88
N PHE A 423 6.14 -5.52 -15.15
CA PHE A 423 7.53 -5.59 -14.69
C PHE A 423 8.51 -5.61 -15.87
N TYR A 424 8.25 -6.46 -16.88
CA TYR A 424 9.07 -6.51 -18.10
C TYR A 424 9.13 -5.17 -18.83
N ALA A 425 8.01 -4.47 -18.97
CA ALA A 425 7.93 -3.18 -19.64
C ALA A 425 8.73 -2.08 -18.92
N ASN A 426 8.97 -2.23 -17.61
CA ASN A 426 9.83 -1.35 -16.83
C ASN A 426 11.32 -1.74 -16.87
N VAL A 427 11.65 -2.86 -17.52
CA VAL A 427 13.03 -3.26 -17.85
C VAL A 427 13.35 -2.96 -19.31
N TYR A 428 12.37 -3.14 -20.21
CA TYR A 428 12.53 -2.97 -21.64
C TYR A 428 11.31 -2.28 -22.29
N PRO A 429 11.50 -1.22 -23.10
CA PRO A 429 12.76 -0.56 -23.42
C PRO A 429 13.42 0.06 -22.19
N VAL A 430 14.75 0.20 -22.20
CA VAL A 430 15.51 0.65 -21.03
C VAL A 430 15.06 2.06 -20.64
N PRO A 431 14.47 2.25 -19.44
CA PRO A 431 14.00 3.57 -19.04
C PRO A 431 15.18 4.50 -18.72
N ALA A 432 14.90 5.78 -18.51
CA ALA A 432 15.93 6.74 -18.10
C ALA A 432 16.50 6.39 -16.72
N TYR A 433 17.75 6.77 -16.47
CA TYR A 433 18.34 6.66 -15.14
C TYR A 433 17.60 7.57 -14.15
N PRO A 434 17.30 7.11 -12.92
CA PRO A 434 17.70 5.82 -12.31
C PRO A 434 16.68 4.70 -12.41
N LEU A 435 15.52 4.91 -13.05
CA LEU A 435 14.46 3.90 -13.16
C LEU A 435 14.95 2.60 -13.83
N ASN A 436 15.97 2.66 -14.69
CA ASN A 436 16.58 1.48 -15.30
C ASN A 436 17.31 0.57 -14.31
N VAL A 437 17.79 1.09 -13.18
CA VAL A 437 18.54 0.32 -12.17
C VAL A 437 17.60 -0.32 -11.15
N ILE A 438 16.42 0.27 -10.90
CA ILE A 438 15.50 -0.16 -9.84
C ILE A 438 15.01 -1.60 -9.99
N PRO A 439 14.60 -2.10 -11.18
CA PRO A 439 14.23 -3.50 -11.36
C PRO A 439 15.35 -4.46 -10.97
N TRP A 440 16.61 -4.11 -11.28
CA TRP A 440 17.77 -4.95 -10.96
C TRP A 440 18.10 -4.93 -9.47
N LEU A 441 17.94 -3.78 -8.80
CA LEU A 441 18.04 -3.69 -7.34
C LEU A 441 16.98 -4.57 -6.68
N PHE A 442 15.75 -4.56 -7.18
CA PHE A 442 14.69 -5.45 -6.71
C PHE A 442 15.03 -6.93 -6.92
N LEU A 443 15.51 -7.31 -8.10
CA LEU A 443 15.91 -8.70 -8.36
C LEU A 443 17.07 -9.12 -7.46
N LEU A 444 18.01 -8.22 -7.16
CA LEU A 444 19.11 -8.46 -6.24
C LEU A 444 18.63 -8.68 -4.81
N THR A 445 17.66 -7.89 -4.33
CA THR A 445 17.10 -8.07 -2.97
C THR A 445 16.28 -9.34 -2.84
N VAL A 446 15.50 -9.70 -3.87
CA VAL A 446 14.82 -11.00 -3.93
C VAL A 446 15.83 -12.15 -3.99
N ALA A 447 16.89 -12.04 -4.80
CA ALA A 447 17.93 -13.06 -4.89
C ALA A 447 18.65 -13.26 -3.54
N ALA A 448 18.98 -12.18 -2.84
CA ALA A 448 19.58 -12.25 -1.50
C ALA A 448 18.66 -12.97 -0.50
N ALA A 449 17.34 -12.71 -0.56
CA ALA A 449 16.36 -13.41 0.26
C ALA A 449 16.25 -14.90 -0.10
N LEU A 450 16.28 -15.26 -1.39
CA LEU A 450 16.28 -16.66 -1.82
C LEU A 450 17.55 -17.40 -1.37
N VAL A 451 18.71 -16.73 -1.41
CA VAL A 451 19.96 -17.27 -0.85
C VAL A 451 19.81 -17.49 0.66
N TRP A 452 19.23 -16.54 1.39
CA TRP A 452 18.97 -16.70 2.83
C TRP A 452 18.03 -17.87 3.12
N TYR A 453 16.96 -18.03 2.36
CA TYR A 453 16.07 -19.19 2.44
C TYR A 453 16.82 -20.51 2.21
N TRP A 454 17.67 -20.56 1.20
CA TRP A 454 18.47 -21.74 0.91
C TRP A 454 19.46 -22.06 2.05
N VAL A 455 20.11 -21.05 2.61
CA VAL A 455 20.99 -21.21 3.79
C VAL A 455 20.20 -21.73 5.00
N LEU A 456 19.02 -21.17 5.27
CA LEU A 456 18.12 -21.60 6.33
C LEU A 456 17.66 -23.05 6.12
N SER A 457 17.30 -23.42 4.89
CA SER A 457 16.88 -24.80 4.57
C SER A 457 17.95 -25.84 4.87
N ARG A 458 19.23 -25.46 4.80
CA ARG A 458 20.37 -26.32 5.13
C ARG A 458 20.76 -26.29 6.60
N ARG A 459 20.71 -25.12 7.24
CA ARG A 459 21.17 -24.93 8.63
C ARG A 459 20.10 -25.25 9.68
N ALA A 460 18.84 -25.02 9.36
CA ALA A 460 17.72 -25.16 10.28
C ALA A 460 16.46 -25.64 9.53
N PRO A 461 16.41 -26.89 9.05
CA PRO A 461 15.25 -27.42 8.31
C PRO A 461 13.95 -27.38 9.14
N ALA A 462 14.06 -27.46 10.47
CA ALA A 462 12.93 -27.30 11.39
C ALA A 462 12.27 -25.91 11.30
N VAL A 463 13.06 -24.85 11.06
CA VAL A 463 12.53 -23.48 10.86
C VAL A 463 11.71 -23.41 9.58
N ILE A 464 12.20 -24.00 8.48
CA ILE A 464 11.46 -24.04 7.21
C ILE A 464 10.12 -24.78 7.37
N ALA A 465 10.12 -25.90 8.09
CA ALA A 465 8.89 -26.66 8.34
C ALA A 465 7.85 -25.88 9.18
N GLY A 466 8.31 -24.94 10.02
CA GLY A 466 7.44 -24.07 10.82
C GLY A 466 6.98 -22.79 10.11
N ILE A 467 7.44 -22.51 8.89
CA ILE A 467 6.99 -21.32 8.14
C ILE A 467 5.51 -21.47 7.79
N GLY A 468 4.69 -20.52 8.23
CA GLY A 468 3.26 -20.49 7.97
C GLY A 468 2.42 -21.30 8.96
N THR A 469 3.03 -21.93 9.97
CA THR A 469 2.29 -22.67 11.01
C THR A 469 1.90 -21.77 12.20
N SER A 470 2.69 -20.73 12.48
CA SER A 470 2.52 -19.89 13.67
C SER A 470 1.36 -18.88 13.59
N GLU A 471 0.92 -18.52 12.38
CA GLU A 471 -0.18 -17.58 12.17
C GLU A 471 -1.54 -18.20 12.52
N VAL A 472 -1.65 -19.54 12.43
CA VAL A 472 -2.83 -20.29 12.89
C VAL A 472 -2.93 -20.24 14.42
N GLU A 473 -1.82 -20.46 15.13
CA GLU A 473 -1.78 -20.46 16.60
C GLU A 473 -1.88 -19.05 17.23
N THR A 474 -1.30 -18.03 16.60
CA THR A 474 -1.33 -16.65 17.13
C THR A 474 -2.68 -15.95 16.98
N LEU A 475 -3.58 -16.46 16.15
CA LEU A 475 -4.93 -15.92 15.97
C LEU A 475 -6.00 -16.67 16.80
N GLU A 476 -5.69 -17.90 17.25
CA GLU A 476 -6.54 -18.74 18.10
C GLU A 476 -6.38 -18.49 19.61
N GLY A 477 -5.45 -17.62 20.02
CA GLY A 477 -5.37 -17.17 21.42
C GLY A 477 -4.94 -18.28 22.38
N ILE A 478 -3.91 -19.04 22.01
CA ILE A 478 -3.21 -19.90 22.98
C ILE A 478 -2.04 -19.08 23.55
N GLY A 479 -2.31 -18.47 24.70
CA GLY A 479 -1.34 -17.90 25.62
C GLY A 479 -1.80 -18.22 27.03
#